data_AF-A0AAU7VMT0-F1
#
_entry.id   AF-A0AAU7VMT0-F1
#
_cell.length_a   1.000
_cell.length_b   1.000
_cell.length_c   1.000
_cell.angle_alpha   90.00
_cell.angle_beta   90.00
_cell.angle_gamma   90.00
#
_symmetry.space_group_name_H-M   'P 1'
#
loop_
_entity.id
_entity.type
_entity.pdbx_description
1 polymer ?
#
loop_
_entity_poly.entity_id
_entity_poly.type
_entity_poly.pdbx_seq_one_letter_code
_entity_poly.pdbx_strand_id
1 'polypeptide(L)'
;MSSKTEEKAIRCVEDVVDKSKLLKSLLDKNDKTPSWDGEIYVYNTSNHRKDNLKGKVPVQVKGTNVKKFSAKTKSFPIQVSDLLNYFHEGGILFFVVEINKRLETKIFYICLLPLDIKTLLAKAMEGQKSISGKLTYLAKSSKLQNICRSFLHNRKLQYSTVRQGDKNRELEEFNIIDFTVFVDDKTTISDHVLNNEIYLYGRECEESIPTPLGKSKAEQISYQIDSNISVDSVVYFESCKMVKSKNKDFIVVNENINFNINDNIMHFNSKGNLSTRLKETEFIINVIKNGYFCVEEARFEVLNIPGKKRVAIQQYYSNLLKTEKVLNLYNIKEDLEMDSLTNKDYKNLNIFIDININKRKIKSKLSRSNFSLIKIGNIHIAIFILVDINRYMNIINLFGNKEKLPKCIYTYNECEYEGCIYTLLTTDYILKANNLNLQIVKESIKSAPFSEQHRRAVTQLVLNLITAYDLDNNFKESISLALEICRWLEHHDNIDTVTKLNKYQILKRMRGLYTSEKHELLGLREIEKDKPVVLCGINILLDNKTDFEYYFDKLTTEEREEFKRYPISNISNLQK
;
A
#
# COMPACT_ATOMS: atom_id res chain seq x y z
N MET A 1 -3.80 60.08 19.42
CA MET A 1 -4.65 59.46 20.46
C MET A 1 -4.94 60.54 21.49
N SER A 2 -6.12 60.58 22.13
CA SER A 2 -6.29 61.46 23.30
C SER A 2 -5.71 60.75 24.54
N SER A 3 -5.05 61.49 25.45
CA SER A 3 -4.46 60.92 26.67
C SER A 3 -5.47 60.07 27.48
N LYS A 4 -6.75 60.48 27.53
CA LYS A 4 -7.82 59.68 28.17
C LYS A 4 -8.09 58.33 27.48
N THR A 5 -8.01 58.26 26.15
CA THR A 5 -8.20 57.01 25.40
C THR A 5 -7.00 56.07 25.60
N GLU A 6 -5.80 56.63 25.72
CA GLU A 6 -4.56 55.90 25.99
C GLU A 6 -4.56 55.26 27.38
N GLU A 7 -4.79 56.06 28.43
CA GLU A 7 -4.84 55.55 29.80
C GLU A 7 -5.88 54.45 29.98
N LYS A 8 -7.03 54.59 29.32
CA LYS A 8 -8.09 53.60 29.37
C LYS A 8 -7.72 52.31 28.66
N ALA A 9 -7.02 52.40 27.53
CA ALA A 9 -6.53 51.22 26.82
C ALA A 9 -5.51 50.45 27.66
N ILE A 10 -4.57 51.17 28.31
CA ILE A 10 -3.57 50.58 29.22
C ILE A 10 -4.26 49.86 30.37
N ARG A 11 -5.15 50.53 31.11
CA ARG A 11 -5.90 49.91 32.24
C ARG A 11 -6.65 48.65 31.81
N CYS A 12 -7.25 48.67 30.62
CA CYS A 12 -7.96 47.50 30.10
C CYS A 12 -7.04 46.29 29.85
N VAL A 13 -5.78 46.53 29.45
CA VAL A 13 -4.77 45.46 29.30
C VAL A 13 -4.28 45.00 30.68
N GLU A 14 -4.00 45.92 31.62
CA GLU A 14 -3.65 45.62 33.02
C GLU A 14 -4.71 44.68 33.65
N ASP A 15 -5.99 45.03 33.54
CA ASP A 15 -7.12 44.24 34.08
C ASP A 15 -7.17 42.80 33.53
N VAL A 16 -6.68 42.57 32.31
CA VAL A 16 -6.63 41.22 31.71
C VAL A 16 -5.39 40.45 32.14
N VAL A 17 -4.27 41.15 32.33
CA VAL A 17 -3.03 40.58 32.88
C VAL A 17 -3.25 40.12 34.32
N ASP A 18 -3.88 40.95 35.16
CA ASP A 18 -4.10 40.69 36.58
C ASP A 18 -5.02 39.47 36.86
N LYS A 19 -5.79 39.04 35.85
CA LYS A 19 -6.57 37.80 35.93
C LYS A 19 -5.72 36.54 35.88
N SER A 20 -4.47 36.62 35.43
CA SER A 20 -3.54 35.49 35.45
C SER A 20 -2.69 35.55 36.72
N LYS A 21 -2.59 34.40 37.41
CA LYS A 21 -1.69 34.26 38.56
C LYS A 21 -0.20 34.25 38.16
N LEU A 22 0.13 34.10 36.87
CA LEU A 22 1.51 33.96 36.40
C LEU A 22 2.04 35.19 35.64
N LEU A 23 1.20 36.21 35.43
CA LEU A 23 1.58 37.42 34.71
C LEU A 23 1.57 38.62 35.66
N LYS A 24 2.43 39.59 35.37
CA LYS A 24 2.44 40.89 36.04
C LYS A 24 2.75 41.99 35.04
N SER A 25 1.93 43.03 34.95
CA SER A 25 2.15 44.16 34.05
C SER A 25 3.06 45.22 34.67
N LEU A 26 3.89 45.84 33.84
CA LEU A 26 4.59 47.09 34.10
C LEU A 26 4.42 47.94 32.83
N LEU A 27 3.30 48.67 32.76
CA LEU A 27 2.95 49.51 31.63
C LEU A 27 3.04 50.98 32.03
N ASP A 28 3.76 51.76 31.24
CA ASP A 28 4.02 53.17 31.52
C ASP A 28 2.87 54.04 31.01
N LYS A 29 2.50 55.07 31.77
CA LYS A 29 1.41 56.00 31.42
C LYS A 29 1.99 57.36 31.10
N ASN A 30 1.64 57.94 29.95
CA ASN A 30 2.13 59.23 29.47
C ASN A 30 3.67 59.28 29.29
N ASP A 31 4.31 58.13 29.05
CA ASP A 31 5.76 58.03 28.84
C ASP A 31 6.15 58.34 27.38
N LYS A 32 7.35 58.89 27.18
CA LYS A 32 7.93 59.23 25.86
C LYS A 32 8.92 58.15 25.40
N THR A 33 8.63 56.89 25.71
CA THR A 33 9.38 55.76 25.19
C THR A 33 9.27 55.71 23.65
N PRO A 34 10.35 55.35 22.92
CA PRO A 34 10.37 55.49 21.47
C PRO A 34 9.31 54.66 20.73
N SER A 35 9.11 53.39 21.13
CA SER A 35 8.22 52.44 20.44
C SER A 35 7.49 51.45 21.34
N TRP A 36 7.69 51.44 22.67
CA TRP A 36 7.09 50.47 23.60
C TRP A 36 6.30 51.17 24.70
N ASP A 37 5.18 50.61 25.15
CA ASP A 37 4.39 51.16 26.28
C ASP A 37 4.65 50.41 27.60
N GLY A 38 5.59 49.45 27.60
CA GLY A 38 6.01 48.71 28.79
C GLY A 38 6.18 47.22 28.54
N GLU A 39 6.05 46.42 29.60
CA GLU A 39 6.35 44.98 29.60
C GLU A 39 5.35 44.16 30.43
N ILE A 40 5.19 42.88 30.06
CA ILE A 40 4.52 41.86 30.89
C ILE A 40 5.57 40.86 31.36
N TYR A 41 5.73 40.73 32.67
CA TYR A 41 6.55 39.71 33.31
C TYR A 41 5.80 38.39 33.39
N VAL A 42 6.46 37.31 33.01
CA VAL A 42 5.93 35.95 33.05
C VAL A 42 6.67 35.14 34.10
N TYR A 43 5.96 34.49 35.01
CA TYR A 43 6.51 33.66 36.07
C TYR A 43 6.21 32.18 35.87
N ASN A 44 7.04 31.32 36.43
CA ASN A 44 6.80 29.87 36.47
C ASN A 44 5.75 29.49 37.52
N THR A 45 5.64 30.27 38.60
CA THR A 45 4.77 30.04 39.76
C THR A 45 4.05 31.33 40.16
N SER A 46 2.98 31.22 40.94
CA SER A 46 2.13 32.35 41.33
C SER A 46 2.68 33.24 42.45
N ASN A 47 3.82 32.89 43.06
CA ASN A 47 4.42 33.64 44.16
C ASN A 47 5.31 34.83 43.70
N HIS A 48 5.41 35.05 42.39
CA HIS A 48 6.14 36.17 41.73
C HIS A 48 7.53 36.47 42.29
N ARG A 49 8.22 35.45 42.80
CA ARG A 49 9.59 35.58 43.32
C ARG A 49 10.57 35.74 42.16
N LYS A 50 11.68 36.45 42.41
CA LYS A 50 12.70 36.78 41.39
C LYS A 50 13.31 35.52 40.76
N ASP A 51 13.51 34.47 41.56
CA ASP A 51 14.00 33.14 41.14
C ASP A 51 13.01 32.38 40.22
N ASN A 52 11.75 32.82 40.19
CA ASN A 52 10.69 32.22 39.38
C ASN A 52 10.36 33.00 38.11
N LEU A 53 11.11 34.07 37.80
CA LEU A 53 10.90 34.85 36.59
C LEU A 53 11.30 34.03 35.34
N LYS A 54 10.35 33.80 34.45
CA LYS A 54 10.59 33.13 33.16
C LYS A 54 11.11 34.08 32.10
N GLY A 55 10.67 35.34 32.14
CA GLY A 55 11.11 36.38 31.22
C GLY A 55 10.11 37.52 31.12
N LYS A 56 10.40 38.46 30.21
CA LYS A 56 9.60 39.67 29.97
C LYS A 56 9.17 39.76 28.51
N VAL A 57 7.90 40.07 28.29
CA VAL A 57 7.30 40.29 26.97
C VAL A 57 7.15 41.79 26.76
N PRO A 58 7.85 42.40 25.79
CA PRO A 58 7.67 43.81 25.47
C PRO A 58 6.28 44.03 24.86
N VAL A 59 5.64 45.14 25.19
CA VAL A 59 4.25 45.43 24.83
C VAL A 59 4.09 46.82 24.23
N GLN A 60 3.19 46.93 23.24
CA GLN A 60 2.65 48.20 22.77
C GLN A 60 1.13 48.14 22.87
N VAL A 61 0.48 49.20 23.36
CA VAL A 61 -0.96 49.32 23.54
C VAL A 61 -1.49 50.54 22.78
N LYS A 62 -2.37 50.31 21.81
CA LYS A 62 -3.07 51.40 21.11
C LYS A 62 -4.58 51.41 21.40
N GLY A 63 -5.13 52.52 21.88
CA GLY A 63 -6.58 52.74 21.97
C GLY A 63 -7.22 53.23 20.66
N THR A 64 -8.44 52.82 20.35
CA THR A 64 -9.21 53.34 19.18
C THR A 64 -10.69 53.46 19.51
N ASN A 65 -11.25 54.66 19.34
CA ASN A 65 -12.69 54.86 19.50
C ASN A 65 -13.44 54.34 18.28
N VAL A 66 -14.46 53.49 18.48
CA VAL A 66 -15.24 52.86 17.41
C VAL A 66 -16.75 53.01 17.65
N LYS A 67 -17.55 53.03 16.58
CA LYS A 67 -19.01 53.00 16.70
C LYS A 67 -19.54 51.60 17.05
N LYS A 68 -18.94 50.58 16.44
CA LYS A 68 -19.26 49.16 16.63
C LYS A 68 -17.95 48.38 16.70
N PHE A 69 -17.90 47.38 17.57
CA PHE A 69 -16.73 46.52 17.69
C PHE A 69 -16.50 45.68 16.44
N SER A 70 -15.23 45.50 16.10
CA SER A 70 -14.79 44.50 15.13
C SER A 70 -15.16 43.09 15.60
N ALA A 71 -15.31 42.14 14.67
CA ALA A 71 -15.76 40.79 14.97
C ALA A 71 -14.67 39.93 15.65
N LYS A 72 -14.05 39.00 14.91
CA LYS A 72 -12.96 38.13 15.44
C LYS A 72 -11.56 38.69 15.15
N THR A 73 -11.41 39.46 14.08
CA THR A 73 -10.14 40.01 13.64
C THR A 73 -10.28 41.47 13.25
N LYS A 74 -9.17 42.20 13.29
CA LYS A 74 -9.08 43.60 12.85
C LYS A 74 -7.73 43.84 12.18
N SER A 75 -7.72 44.57 11.07
CA SER A 75 -6.48 45.09 10.50
C SER A 75 -6.13 46.44 11.14
N PHE A 76 -4.86 46.64 11.49
CA PHE A 76 -4.39 47.90 12.06
C PHE A 76 -3.02 48.28 11.47
N PRO A 77 -2.82 49.54 11.05
CA PRO A 77 -1.53 50.00 10.52
C PRO A 77 -0.49 50.10 11.64
N ILE A 78 0.66 49.48 11.43
CA ILE A 78 1.84 49.52 12.32
C ILE A 78 2.94 50.26 11.58
N GLN A 79 3.59 51.24 12.23
CA GLN A 79 4.66 52.01 11.58
C GLN A 79 5.86 51.12 11.26
N VAL A 80 6.49 51.35 10.11
CA VAL A 80 7.68 50.61 9.69
C VAL A 80 8.85 50.86 10.63
N SER A 81 8.99 52.09 11.14
CA SER A 81 9.99 52.43 12.16
C SER A 81 9.81 51.59 13.44
N ASP A 82 8.56 51.44 13.89
CA ASP A 82 8.23 50.62 15.05
C ASP A 82 8.56 49.14 14.78
N LEU A 83 8.19 48.61 13.61
CA LEU A 83 8.51 47.23 13.21
C LEU A 83 10.02 46.97 13.21
N LEU A 84 10.84 47.90 12.70
CA LEU A 84 12.30 47.79 12.74
C LEU A 84 12.81 47.76 14.18
N ASN A 85 12.30 48.64 15.04
CA ASN A 85 12.65 48.66 16.46
C ASN A 85 12.26 47.33 17.15
N TYR A 86 11.06 46.83 16.90
CA TYR A 86 10.62 45.52 17.41
C TYR A 86 11.50 44.39 16.89
N PHE A 87 11.95 44.43 15.63
CA PHE A 87 12.86 43.43 15.09
C PHE A 87 14.20 43.42 15.84
N HIS A 88 14.75 44.61 16.11
CA HIS A 88 16.00 44.79 16.88
C HIS A 88 15.89 44.43 18.36
N GLU A 89 14.68 44.43 18.93
CA GLU A 89 14.42 43.94 20.29
C GLU A 89 13.85 42.52 20.35
N GLY A 90 13.72 41.82 19.21
CA GLY A 90 13.34 40.41 19.20
C GLY A 90 11.84 40.15 19.30
N GLY A 91 11.03 41.13 18.97
CA GLY A 91 9.59 41.02 18.84
C GLY A 91 8.80 41.94 19.77
N ILE A 92 7.48 41.92 19.59
CA ILE A 92 6.51 42.70 20.37
C ILE A 92 5.21 41.91 20.53
N LEU A 93 4.54 42.09 21.67
CA LEU A 93 3.11 41.81 21.81
C LEU A 93 2.32 43.12 21.66
N PHE A 94 1.67 43.29 20.51
CA PHE A 94 1.00 44.53 20.15
C PHE A 94 -0.51 44.41 20.37
N PHE A 95 -1.07 45.30 21.20
CA PHE A 95 -2.49 45.38 21.52
C PHE A 95 -3.18 46.57 20.85
N VAL A 96 -4.43 46.36 20.44
CA VAL A 96 -5.35 47.42 20.05
C VAL A 96 -6.64 47.28 20.86
N VAL A 97 -6.96 48.28 21.68
CA VAL A 97 -8.17 48.32 22.49
C VAL A 97 -9.21 49.19 21.78
N GLU A 98 -10.27 48.55 21.27
CA GLU A 98 -11.43 49.27 20.76
C GLU A 98 -12.30 49.76 21.93
N ILE A 99 -12.75 51.01 21.87
CA ILE A 99 -13.60 51.64 22.89
C ILE A 99 -14.84 52.19 22.21
N ASN A 100 -16.03 51.77 22.64
CA ASN A 100 -17.28 52.26 22.05
C ASN A 100 -17.81 53.52 22.76
N LYS A 101 -18.90 54.09 22.24
CA LYS A 101 -19.56 55.26 22.84
C LYS A 101 -20.07 55.02 24.27
N ARG A 102 -20.36 53.77 24.64
CA ARG A 102 -20.79 53.36 25.98
C ARG A 102 -19.62 53.08 26.91
N LEU A 103 -18.39 53.40 26.49
CA LEU A 103 -17.17 53.15 27.25
C LEU A 103 -16.87 51.66 27.49
N GLU A 104 -17.51 50.75 26.77
CA GLU A 104 -17.15 49.33 26.75
C GLU A 104 -15.87 49.13 25.92
N THR A 105 -15.10 48.08 26.23
CA THR A 105 -13.80 47.81 25.61
C THR A 105 -13.72 46.43 24.96
N LYS A 106 -12.91 46.31 23.90
CA LYS A 106 -12.58 45.04 23.27
C LYS A 106 -11.11 45.00 22.86
N ILE A 107 -10.37 44.02 23.37
CA ILE A 107 -8.92 43.89 23.16
C ILE A 107 -8.63 43.00 21.96
N PHE A 108 -7.87 43.52 21.00
CA PHE A 108 -7.26 42.78 19.91
C PHE A 108 -5.75 42.74 20.10
N TYR A 109 -5.10 41.67 19.67
CA TYR A 109 -3.65 41.53 19.78
C TYR A 109 -3.03 40.88 18.55
N ILE A 110 -1.74 41.11 18.34
CA ILE A 110 -0.88 40.36 17.44
C ILE A 110 0.48 40.14 18.12
N CYS A 111 0.96 38.89 18.06
CA CYS A 111 2.33 38.56 18.42
C CYS A 111 3.19 38.71 17.18
N LEU A 112 4.20 39.57 17.27
CA LEU A 112 5.16 39.79 16.19
C LEU A 112 6.52 39.37 16.68
N LEU A 113 6.92 38.15 16.33
CA LEU A 113 8.28 37.64 16.58
C LEU A 113 9.21 38.01 15.42
N PRO A 114 10.53 37.82 15.54
CA PRO A 114 11.48 38.23 14.50
C PRO A 114 11.11 37.71 13.10
N LEU A 115 10.62 36.47 13.00
CA LEU A 115 10.17 35.90 11.74
C LEU A 115 8.96 36.65 11.18
N ASP A 116 7.93 36.90 11.99
CA ASP A 116 6.73 37.65 11.56
C ASP A 116 7.07 39.04 11.08
N ILE A 117 7.97 39.72 11.79
CA ILE A 117 8.38 41.08 11.47
C ILE A 117 9.17 41.10 10.16
N LYS A 118 10.12 40.18 9.98
CA LYS A 118 10.85 40.00 8.71
C LYS A 118 9.89 39.76 7.55
N THR A 119 8.90 38.87 7.73
CA THR A 119 7.86 38.60 6.73
C THR A 119 6.94 39.79 6.45
N LEU A 120 6.59 40.60 7.46
CA LEU A 120 5.80 41.81 7.26
C LEU A 120 6.59 42.89 6.53
N LEU A 121 7.83 43.15 6.94
CA LEU A 121 8.71 44.14 6.32
C LEU A 121 9.03 43.80 4.86
N ALA A 122 9.17 42.51 4.52
CA ALA A 122 9.37 42.07 3.14
C ALA A 122 8.19 42.41 2.19
N LYS A 123 7.02 42.75 2.74
CA LYS A 123 5.84 43.19 1.96
C LYS A 123 5.76 44.71 1.79
N ALA A 124 6.66 45.46 2.42
CA ALA A 124 6.67 46.91 2.33
C ALA A 124 7.15 47.35 0.93
N MET A 125 6.43 48.28 0.31
CA MET A 125 6.97 49.01 -0.84
C MET A 125 8.00 50.04 -0.37
N GLU A 126 8.90 50.43 -1.27
CA GLU A 126 9.88 51.48 -0.99
C GLU A 126 9.19 52.78 -0.55
N GLY A 127 9.65 53.36 0.57
CA GLY A 127 9.05 54.57 1.16
C GLY A 127 7.73 54.36 1.92
N GLN A 128 7.18 53.15 2.00
CA GLN A 128 5.95 52.87 2.75
C GLN A 128 6.16 53.09 4.26
N LYS A 129 5.38 53.98 4.88
CA LYS A 129 5.53 54.34 6.30
C LYS A 129 4.87 53.36 7.28
N SER A 130 3.84 52.63 6.85
CA SER A 130 3.12 51.70 7.73
C SER A 130 2.64 50.46 6.98
N ILE A 131 2.57 49.33 7.69
CA ILE A 131 2.11 48.04 7.17
C ILE A 131 0.96 47.57 8.06
N SER A 132 -0.12 47.07 7.45
CA SER A 132 -1.26 46.58 8.21
C SER A 132 -0.99 45.19 8.80
N GLY A 133 -1.01 45.08 10.13
CA GLY A 133 -1.03 43.81 10.84
C GLY A 133 -2.46 43.32 11.06
N LYS A 134 -2.68 42.00 11.03
CA LYS A 134 -3.98 41.38 11.32
C LYS A 134 -4.03 40.91 12.77
N LEU A 135 -4.80 41.63 13.59
CA LEU A 135 -4.97 41.33 15.01
C LEU A 135 -6.16 40.42 15.25
N THR A 136 -6.07 39.63 16.32
CA THR A 136 -7.10 38.68 16.76
C THR A 136 -7.72 39.12 18.07
N TYR A 137 -9.02 38.91 18.23
CA TYR A 137 -9.73 39.22 19.46
C TYR A 137 -9.26 38.33 20.63
N LEU A 138 -8.86 38.97 21.74
CA LEU A 138 -8.50 38.29 22.98
C LEU A 138 -9.76 37.94 23.78
N ALA A 139 -10.35 36.78 23.47
CA ALA A 139 -11.64 36.39 24.03
C ALA A 139 -11.62 35.99 25.52
N LYS A 140 -10.48 35.51 26.04
CA LYS A 140 -10.32 35.05 27.42
C LYS A 140 -8.95 35.45 27.96
N SER A 141 -8.87 35.82 29.24
CA SER A 141 -7.61 36.16 29.90
C SER A 141 -6.65 34.98 30.01
N SER A 142 -7.14 33.74 30.18
CA SER A 142 -6.27 32.54 30.23
C SER A 142 -5.40 32.39 28.98
N LYS A 143 -5.92 32.78 27.81
CA LYS A 143 -5.16 32.75 26.56
C LYS A 143 -3.92 33.64 26.61
N LEU A 144 -3.98 34.78 27.29
CA LEU A 144 -2.85 35.71 27.39
C LEU A 144 -1.62 35.05 28.00
N GLN A 145 -1.81 34.19 29.01
CA GLN A 145 -0.73 33.43 29.62
C GLN A 145 -0.01 32.54 28.60
N ASN A 146 -0.76 31.76 27.81
CA ASN A 146 -0.16 30.87 26.81
C ASN A 146 0.46 31.66 25.65
N ILE A 147 -0.14 32.79 25.28
CA ILE A 147 0.41 33.74 24.31
C ILE A 147 1.79 34.23 24.78
N CYS A 148 1.89 34.72 26.02
CA CYS A 148 3.17 35.21 26.56
C CYS A 148 4.21 34.08 26.70
N ARG A 149 3.82 32.87 27.13
CA ARG A 149 4.73 31.71 27.21
C ARG A 149 5.23 31.27 25.83
N SER A 150 4.33 31.21 24.84
CA SER A 150 4.66 30.91 23.46
C SER A 150 5.58 31.97 22.87
N PHE A 151 5.31 33.26 23.12
CA PHE A 151 6.17 34.36 22.70
C PHE A 151 7.58 34.21 23.27
N LEU A 152 7.74 33.99 24.58
CA LEU A 152 9.05 33.85 25.20
C LEU A 152 9.84 32.64 24.65
N HIS A 153 9.16 31.51 24.47
CA HIS A 153 9.79 30.30 23.91
C HIS A 153 10.27 30.56 22.47
N ASN A 154 9.37 30.99 21.59
CA ASN A 154 9.68 31.18 20.18
C ASN A 154 10.65 32.38 19.95
N ARG A 155 10.59 33.43 20.78
CA ARG A 155 11.57 34.54 20.78
C ARG A 155 12.98 34.03 21.01
N LYS A 156 13.19 33.14 21.99
CA LYS A 156 14.51 32.55 22.27
C LYS A 156 15.08 31.84 21.05
N LEU A 157 14.23 31.11 20.31
CA LEU A 157 14.65 30.35 19.13
C LEU A 157 14.88 31.22 17.89
N GLN A 158 14.22 32.39 17.80
CA GLN A 158 14.23 33.25 16.62
C GLN A 158 15.16 34.48 16.74
N TYR A 159 15.52 34.90 17.96
CA TYR A 159 16.18 36.19 18.21
C TYR A 159 17.46 36.40 17.39
N SER A 160 18.37 35.43 17.42
CA SER A 160 19.65 35.50 16.70
C SER A 160 19.58 34.82 15.32
N THR A 161 18.82 33.73 15.20
CA THR A 161 18.77 32.87 14.00
C THR A 161 18.07 33.56 12.83
N VAL A 162 16.98 34.30 13.05
CA VAL A 162 16.28 35.02 11.96
C VAL A 162 17.12 36.20 11.44
N ARG A 163 17.95 36.79 12.31
CA ARG A 163 18.82 37.93 11.99
C ARG A 163 20.03 37.52 11.16
N GLN A 164 20.65 36.39 11.51
CA GLN A 164 21.85 35.89 10.84
C GLN A 164 21.54 34.93 9.68
N GLY A 165 20.34 34.36 9.66
CA GLY A 165 19.94 33.33 8.69
C GLY A 165 19.72 33.87 7.28
N ASP A 166 20.47 33.28 6.35
CA ASP A 166 20.24 33.36 4.91
C ASP A 166 18.98 32.56 4.49
N LYS A 167 18.48 32.88 3.30
CA LYS A 167 17.21 32.51 2.62
C LYS A 167 16.49 31.21 3.03
N ASN A 168 15.15 31.32 3.04
CA ASN A 168 14.12 30.29 2.78
C ASN A 168 14.65 28.84 2.64
N ARG A 169 15.05 28.21 3.75
CA ARG A 169 15.37 26.78 3.77
C ARG A 169 14.07 25.99 3.72
N GLU A 170 14.05 24.96 2.88
CA GLU A 170 12.87 24.11 2.71
C GLU A 170 12.80 23.03 3.81
N LEU A 171 11.62 22.45 4.01
CA LEU A 171 11.37 21.46 5.07
C LEU A 171 12.21 20.20 4.86
N GLU A 172 12.42 19.84 3.60
CA GLU A 172 13.13 18.65 3.11
C GLU A 172 14.62 18.66 3.46
N GLU A 173 15.18 19.82 3.83
CA GLU A 173 16.59 19.96 4.17
C GLU A 173 16.94 19.55 5.61
N PHE A 174 15.93 19.18 6.42
CA PHE A 174 16.09 18.88 7.84
C PHE A 174 15.64 17.46 8.17
N ASN A 175 16.37 16.81 9.08
CA ASN A 175 16.03 15.47 9.56
C ASN A 175 14.89 15.50 10.59
N ILE A 176 14.74 16.62 11.30
CA ILE A 176 13.78 16.79 12.38
C ILE A 176 13.03 18.11 12.19
N ILE A 177 11.69 18.04 12.24
CA ILE A 177 10.80 19.20 12.26
C ILE A 177 10.12 19.29 13.62
N ASP A 178 10.41 20.36 14.35
CA ASP A 178 9.92 20.60 15.70
C ASP A 178 8.94 21.76 15.76
N PHE A 179 8.04 21.68 16.72
CA PHE A 179 7.23 22.80 17.17
C PHE A 179 6.90 22.66 18.66
N THR A 180 6.53 23.76 19.31
CA THR A 180 6.11 23.75 20.72
C THR A 180 4.84 24.57 20.87
N VAL A 181 3.84 23.98 21.54
CA VAL A 181 2.56 24.61 21.85
C VAL A 181 2.32 24.65 23.35
N PHE A 182 1.60 25.68 23.80
CA PHE A 182 1.17 25.82 25.19
C PHE A 182 -0.35 25.81 25.22
N VAL A 183 -0.94 24.83 25.91
CA VAL A 183 -2.38 24.61 25.99
C VAL A 183 -2.87 24.72 27.43
N ASP A 184 -4.14 25.11 27.59
CA ASP A 184 -4.84 25.07 28.87
C ASP A 184 -5.29 23.61 29.13
N ASP A 185 -5.44 23.20 30.40
CA ASP A 185 -5.87 21.83 30.78
C ASP A 185 -7.20 21.38 30.14
N LYS A 186 -8.01 22.34 29.68
CA LYS A 186 -9.30 22.10 29.01
C LYS A 186 -9.20 21.97 27.49
N THR A 187 -8.01 22.02 26.90
CA THR A 187 -7.80 21.97 25.44
C THR A 187 -6.79 20.88 25.11
N THR A 188 -7.16 19.92 24.26
CA THR A 188 -6.22 18.89 23.84
C THR A 188 -5.13 19.50 22.94
N ILE A 189 -3.95 18.87 22.92
CA ILE A 189 -2.85 19.29 22.06
C ILE A 189 -3.29 19.27 20.59
N SER A 190 -3.99 18.21 20.17
CA SER A 190 -4.52 18.06 18.81
C SER A 190 -5.45 19.21 18.43
N ASP A 191 -6.41 19.56 19.31
CA ASP A 191 -7.34 20.67 19.05
C ASP A 191 -6.61 21.99 18.90
N HIS A 192 -5.58 22.24 19.71
CA HIS A 192 -4.80 23.47 19.62
C HIS A 192 -4.06 23.56 18.29
N VAL A 193 -3.36 22.50 17.91
CA VAL A 193 -2.55 22.45 16.68
C VAL A 193 -3.42 22.59 15.42
N LEU A 194 -4.62 22.00 15.39
CA LEU A 194 -5.55 22.09 14.24
C LEU A 194 -6.23 23.46 14.11
N ASN A 195 -6.36 24.21 15.20
CA ASN A 195 -7.09 25.47 15.23
C ASN A 195 -6.22 26.73 15.20
N ASN A 196 -4.90 26.61 15.41
CA ASN A 196 -3.98 27.74 15.49
C ASN A 196 -2.80 27.55 14.54
N GLU A 197 -2.19 28.66 14.12
CA GLU A 197 -0.89 28.62 13.44
C GLU A 197 0.20 28.29 14.46
N ILE A 198 1.14 27.42 14.08
CA ILE A 198 2.30 27.02 14.86
C ILE A 198 3.59 27.42 14.15
N TYR A 199 4.62 27.77 14.90
CA TYR A 199 5.96 27.98 14.33
C TYR A 199 6.64 26.63 14.16
N LEU A 200 7.19 26.39 12.96
CA LEU A 200 7.99 25.22 12.66
C LEU A 200 9.47 25.56 12.68
N TYR A 201 10.27 24.62 13.19
CA TYR A 201 11.71 24.71 13.29
C TYR A 201 12.35 23.46 12.72
N GLY A 202 13.33 23.62 11.83
CA GLY A 202 14.12 22.54 11.26
C GLY A 202 15.40 22.31 12.05
N ARG A 203 15.80 21.04 12.18
CA ARG A 203 17.04 20.59 12.82
C ARG A 203 17.70 19.47 12.02
N GLU A 204 19.04 19.47 12.01
CA GLU A 204 19.84 18.38 11.43
C GLU A 204 19.99 17.21 12.42
N CYS A 205 20.07 17.51 13.71
CA CYS A 205 20.06 16.56 14.83
C CYS A 205 19.47 17.23 16.09
N GLU A 206 19.24 16.48 17.17
CA GLU A 206 18.62 17.01 18.40
C GLU A 206 19.42 18.16 19.03
N GLU A 207 20.76 18.12 18.98
CA GLU A 207 21.60 19.18 19.54
C GLU A 207 21.77 20.40 18.63
N SER A 208 21.34 20.31 17.35
CA SER A 208 21.51 21.39 16.39
C SER A 208 20.67 22.62 16.74
N ILE A 209 21.17 23.81 16.39
CA ILE A 209 20.46 25.07 16.59
C ILE A 209 19.21 25.05 15.68
N PRO A 210 18.00 25.22 16.25
CA PRO A 210 16.77 25.18 15.47
C PRO A 210 16.70 26.33 14.48
N THR A 211 16.45 26.01 13.22
CA THR A 211 16.28 26.99 12.14
C THR A 211 14.80 27.30 11.96
N PRO A 212 14.34 28.56 12.13
CA PRO A 212 12.93 28.91 11.93
C PRO A 212 12.52 28.77 10.46
N LEU A 213 11.48 27.98 10.19
CA LEU A 213 11.03 27.69 8.81
C LEU A 213 9.81 28.52 8.42
N GLY A 214 8.91 28.79 9.36
CA GLY A 214 7.65 29.45 9.04
C GLY A 214 6.56 29.22 10.06
N LYS A 215 5.41 29.86 9.80
CA LYS A 215 4.14 29.45 10.42
C LYS A 215 3.46 28.44 9.51
N SER A 216 2.95 27.38 10.10
CA SER A 216 2.09 26.42 9.41
C SER A 216 0.82 26.19 10.21
N LYS A 217 -0.18 25.66 9.53
CA LYS A 217 -1.45 25.27 10.14
C LYS A 217 -1.73 23.83 9.75
N ALA A 218 -1.84 22.96 10.74
CA ALA A 218 -2.16 21.57 10.49
C ALA A 218 -3.59 21.45 9.95
N GLU A 219 -3.73 20.74 8.83
CA GLU A 219 -5.05 20.34 8.32
C GLU A 219 -5.56 19.08 9.01
N GLN A 220 -4.64 18.14 9.25
CA GLN A 220 -4.90 16.87 9.89
C GLN A 220 -3.71 16.44 10.75
N ILE A 221 -4.00 15.67 11.79
CA ILE A 221 -3.00 14.98 12.61
C ILE A 221 -3.31 13.50 12.50
N SER A 222 -2.32 12.70 12.15
CA SER A 222 -2.53 11.27 12.01
C SER A 222 -1.46 10.46 12.71
N TYR A 223 -1.87 9.42 13.44
CA TYR A 223 -0.97 8.55 14.18
C TYR A 223 -1.48 7.11 14.16
N GLN A 224 -0.54 6.16 14.17
CA GLN A 224 -0.82 4.73 14.26
C GLN A 224 -1.22 4.37 15.69
N ILE A 225 -2.17 3.45 15.81
CA ILE A 225 -2.57 2.82 17.06
C ILE A 225 -2.43 1.30 16.86
N ASP A 226 -1.48 0.70 17.57
CA ASP A 226 -1.26 -0.75 17.57
C ASP A 226 -2.21 -1.37 18.61
N SER A 227 -3.39 -1.74 18.15
CA SER A 227 -4.54 -2.12 18.98
C SER A 227 -5.50 -2.99 18.19
N ASN A 228 -5.99 -4.04 18.85
CA ASN A 228 -6.89 -4.99 18.23
C ASN A 228 -8.23 -4.35 17.89
N ILE A 229 -8.70 -4.62 16.68
CA ILE A 229 -10.02 -4.23 16.19
C ILE A 229 -10.88 -5.48 16.13
N SER A 230 -11.93 -5.49 16.93
CA SER A 230 -12.77 -6.66 17.11
C SER A 230 -14.25 -6.32 16.98
N VAL A 231 -15.03 -7.37 16.75
CA VAL A 231 -16.46 -7.36 17.00
C VAL A 231 -16.72 -8.51 17.96
N ASP A 232 -17.26 -8.20 19.14
CA ASP A 232 -17.33 -9.14 20.26
C ASP A 232 -15.94 -9.70 20.61
N SER A 233 -15.77 -11.03 20.58
CA SER A 233 -14.50 -11.72 20.87
C SER A 233 -13.65 -12.00 19.63
N VAL A 234 -14.12 -11.66 18.43
CA VAL A 234 -13.41 -11.96 17.17
C VAL A 234 -12.56 -10.77 16.77
N VAL A 235 -11.24 -10.96 16.74
CA VAL A 235 -10.26 -9.96 16.26
C VAL A 235 -10.13 -10.07 14.75
N TYR A 236 -10.25 -8.93 14.06
CA TYR A 236 -10.08 -8.83 12.61
C TYR A 236 -8.79 -8.11 12.23
N PHE A 237 -8.42 -7.06 12.94
CA PHE A 237 -7.22 -6.26 12.63
C PHE A 237 -6.44 -6.00 13.91
N GLU A 238 -5.14 -5.77 13.80
CA GLU A 238 -4.22 -5.61 14.95
C GLU A 238 -3.76 -4.16 15.12
N SER A 239 -4.11 -3.29 14.18
CA SER A 239 -3.82 -1.86 14.25
C SER A 239 -4.77 -1.05 13.41
N CYS A 240 -4.89 0.24 13.73
CA CYS A 240 -5.56 1.24 12.91
C CYS A 240 -4.80 2.56 12.96
N LYS A 241 -5.23 3.51 12.13
CA LYS A 241 -4.73 4.88 12.13
C LYS A 241 -5.82 5.83 12.61
N MET A 242 -5.53 6.62 13.63
CA MET A 242 -6.38 7.72 14.04
C MET A 242 -6.04 8.96 13.22
N VAL A 243 -7.05 9.58 12.62
CA VAL A 243 -6.91 10.83 11.87
C VAL A 243 -7.81 11.87 12.51
N LYS A 244 -7.20 12.90 13.12
CA LYS A 244 -7.91 14.04 13.67
C LYS A 244 -7.89 15.20 12.70
N SER A 245 -9.04 15.83 12.50
CA SER A 245 -9.14 17.06 11.71
C SER A 245 -9.98 18.09 12.43
N LYS A 246 -10.04 19.31 11.90
CA LYS A 246 -10.79 20.39 12.56
C LYS A 246 -12.28 20.08 12.78
N ASN A 247 -12.87 19.28 11.90
CA ASN A 247 -14.32 19.05 11.88
C ASN A 247 -14.70 17.59 12.17
N LYS A 248 -13.84 16.64 11.80
CA LYS A 248 -14.15 15.21 11.81
C LYS A 248 -12.93 14.39 12.16
N ASP A 249 -13.12 13.43 13.06
CA ASP A 249 -12.12 12.45 13.44
C ASP A 249 -12.48 11.10 12.84
N PHE A 250 -11.45 10.36 12.42
CA PHE A 250 -11.60 9.10 11.73
C PHE A 250 -10.73 8.02 12.36
N ILE A 251 -11.29 6.82 12.46
CA ILE A 251 -10.56 5.58 12.62
C ILE A 251 -10.42 4.96 11.23
N VAL A 252 -9.20 4.96 10.71
CA VAL A 252 -8.82 4.32 9.45
C VAL A 252 -8.35 2.92 9.80
N VAL A 253 -9.22 1.92 9.61
CA VAL A 253 -8.87 0.51 9.87
C VAL A 253 -7.85 0.04 8.84
N ASN A 254 -8.12 0.36 7.57
CA ASN A 254 -7.22 0.18 6.44
C ASN A 254 -7.67 1.07 5.27
N GLU A 255 -7.08 0.91 4.09
CA GLU A 255 -7.44 1.68 2.89
C GLU A 255 -8.90 1.49 2.43
N ASN A 256 -9.53 0.39 2.85
CA ASN A 256 -10.88 0.03 2.45
C ASN A 256 -11.94 0.44 3.47
N ILE A 257 -11.60 0.55 4.76
CA ILE A 257 -12.54 0.74 5.86
C ILE A 257 -12.15 1.96 6.69
N ASN A 258 -13.02 2.96 6.71
CA ASN A 258 -12.87 4.21 7.44
C ASN A 258 -14.12 4.50 8.27
N PHE A 259 -13.96 4.72 9.56
CA PHE A 259 -15.06 5.08 10.46
C PHE A 259 -14.93 6.54 10.88
N ASN A 260 -15.98 7.32 10.63
CA ASN A 260 -16.11 8.70 11.07
C ASN A 260 -16.75 8.72 12.46
N ILE A 261 -15.97 9.13 13.46
CA ILE A 261 -16.37 9.11 14.87
C ILE A 261 -17.49 10.11 15.16
N ASN A 262 -17.47 11.28 14.50
CA ASN A 262 -18.43 12.35 14.77
C ASN A 262 -19.82 12.02 14.24
N ASP A 263 -19.89 11.37 13.07
CA ASP A 263 -21.15 11.03 12.42
C ASP A 263 -21.60 9.58 12.74
N ASN A 264 -20.76 8.78 13.40
CA ASN A 264 -20.93 7.34 13.58
C ASN A 264 -21.15 6.59 12.25
N ILE A 265 -20.51 7.06 11.16
CA ILE A 265 -20.66 6.48 9.82
C ILE A 265 -19.41 5.69 9.46
N MET A 266 -19.61 4.40 9.17
CA MET A 266 -18.58 3.56 8.56
C MET A 266 -18.66 3.64 7.04
N HIS A 267 -17.60 4.13 6.42
CA HIS A 267 -17.37 4.08 4.99
C HIS A 267 -16.51 2.87 4.67
N PHE A 268 -16.96 2.06 3.71
CA PHE A 268 -16.19 0.93 3.22
C PHE A 268 -16.25 0.86 1.70
N ASN A 269 -15.19 0.33 1.10
CA ASN A 269 -15.13 -0.04 -0.30
C ASN A 269 -14.76 -1.54 -0.39
N SER A 270 -14.56 -2.07 -1.60
CA SER A 270 -14.14 -3.46 -1.79
C SER A 270 -13.04 -3.52 -2.83
N LYS A 271 -11.79 -3.52 -2.36
CA LYS A 271 -10.58 -3.63 -3.19
C LYS A 271 -9.68 -4.77 -2.69
N GLY A 272 -8.65 -5.09 -3.47
CA GLY A 272 -7.71 -6.16 -3.18
C GLY A 272 -8.21 -7.54 -3.63
N ASN A 273 -7.49 -8.57 -3.19
CA ASN A 273 -7.72 -9.97 -3.52
C ASN A 273 -8.95 -10.58 -2.81
N LEU A 274 -9.23 -11.85 -3.09
CA LEU A 274 -10.39 -12.55 -2.55
C LEU A 274 -10.33 -12.69 -1.04
N SER A 275 -9.17 -13.04 -0.46
CA SER A 275 -9.03 -13.19 1.00
C SER A 275 -9.26 -11.88 1.74
N THR A 276 -8.68 -10.77 1.27
CA THR A 276 -8.88 -9.43 1.84
C THR A 276 -10.36 -9.07 1.83
N ARG A 277 -11.02 -9.23 0.67
CA ARG A 277 -12.45 -8.92 0.54
C ARG A 277 -13.33 -9.82 1.40
N LEU A 278 -13.00 -11.09 1.56
CA LEU A 278 -13.71 -12.01 2.47
C LEU A 278 -13.62 -11.52 3.91
N LYS A 279 -12.40 -11.32 4.41
CA LYS A 279 -12.12 -10.89 5.78
C LYS A 279 -12.79 -9.55 6.11
N GLU A 280 -12.64 -8.57 5.22
CA GLU A 280 -13.21 -7.24 5.39
C GLU A 280 -14.74 -7.26 5.32
N THR A 281 -15.31 -7.98 4.36
CA THR A 281 -16.78 -8.06 4.24
C THR A 281 -17.39 -8.78 5.44
N GLU A 282 -16.72 -9.82 5.95
CA GLU A 282 -17.13 -10.51 7.18
C GLU A 282 -17.11 -9.56 8.39
N PHE A 283 -16.04 -8.77 8.55
CA PHE A 283 -15.99 -7.72 9.57
C PHE A 283 -17.20 -6.78 9.44
N ILE A 284 -17.45 -6.23 8.25
CA ILE A 284 -18.57 -5.31 8.02
C ILE A 284 -19.93 -5.97 8.32
N ILE A 285 -20.12 -7.24 7.96
CA ILE A 285 -21.35 -7.99 8.28
C ILE A 285 -21.54 -8.09 9.80
N ASN A 286 -20.49 -8.40 10.54
CA ASN A 286 -20.56 -8.51 12.00
C ASN A 286 -20.78 -7.15 12.68
N VAL A 287 -20.17 -6.07 12.17
CA VAL A 287 -20.46 -4.70 12.60
C VAL A 287 -21.94 -4.34 12.34
N ILE A 288 -22.48 -4.68 11.16
CA ILE A 288 -23.88 -4.42 10.82
C ILE A 288 -24.84 -5.16 11.75
N LYS A 289 -24.50 -6.41 12.09
CA LYS A 289 -25.32 -7.28 12.94
C LYS A 289 -25.35 -6.80 14.38
N ASN A 290 -24.20 -6.41 14.91
CA ASN A 290 -24.05 -6.01 16.32
C ASN A 290 -24.28 -4.51 16.56
N GLY A 291 -24.12 -3.68 15.52
CA GLY A 291 -24.25 -2.22 15.60
C GLY A 291 -22.99 -1.50 16.08
N TYR A 292 -21.88 -2.22 16.32
CA TYR A 292 -20.64 -1.63 16.81
C TYR A 292 -19.40 -2.44 16.40
N PHE A 293 -18.24 -1.85 16.63
CA PHE A 293 -16.94 -2.53 16.71
C PHE A 293 -16.15 -1.98 17.89
N CYS A 294 -15.08 -2.66 18.28
CA CYS A 294 -14.19 -2.25 19.36
C CYS A 294 -12.79 -1.99 18.83
N VAL A 295 -12.10 -1.01 19.42
CA VAL A 295 -10.64 -0.85 19.34
C VAL A 295 -10.11 -1.02 20.76
N GLU A 296 -9.46 -2.15 21.03
CA GLU A 296 -9.24 -2.67 22.39
C GLU A 296 -10.56 -2.68 23.19
N GLU A 297 -10.60 -1.98 24.32
CA GLU A 297 -11.77 -1.88 25.20
C GLU A 297 -12.76 -0.78 24.75
N ALA A 298 -12.36 0.10 23.83
CA ALA A 298 -13.19 1.23 23.40
C ALA A 298 -14.21 0.79 22.35
N ARG A 299 -15.50 0.93 22.69
CA ARG A 299 -16.63 0.56 21.82
C ARG A 299 -17.09 1.75 20.97
N PHE A 300 -17.23 1.52 19.66
CA PHE A 300 -17.69 2.50 18.68
C PHE A 300 -19.00 2.04 18.04
N GLU A 301 -20.09 2.75 18.35
CA GLU A 301 -21.40 2.52 17.75
C GLU A 301 -21.43 2.99 16.29
N VAL A 302 -22.02 2.18 15.42
CA VAL A 302 -22.13 2.43 13.98
C VAL A 302 -23.60 2.64 13.61
N LEU A 303 -23.88 3.72 12.89
CA LEU A 303 -25.22 4.02 12.42
C LEU A 303 -25.81 2.88 11.58
N ASN A 304 -27.11 2.68 11.79
CA ASN A 304 -27.88 1.65 11.11
C ASN A 304 -27.79 1.78 9.59
N ILE A 305 -27.23 0.77 8.92
CA ILE A 305 -27.17 0.70 7.47
C ILE A 305 -28.56 0.34 6.89
N PRO A 306 -29.06 1.04 5.85
CA PRO A 306 -30.37 0.74 5.25
C PRO A 306 -30.51 -0.73 4.81
N GLY A 307 -31.69 -1.32 5.01
CA GLY A 307 -31.93 -2.74 4.77
C GLY A 307 -31.55 -3.23 3.36
N LYS A 308 -31.84 -2.44 2.32
CA LYS A 308 -31.45 -2.76 0.93
C LYS A 308 -29.92 -2.92 0.78
N LYS A 309 -29.12 -2.08 1.45
CA LYS A 309 -27.66 -2.19 1.43
C LYS A 309 -27.19 -3.41 2.21
N ARG A 310 -27.80 -3.74 3.35
CA ARG A 310 -27.49 -4.95 4.13
C ARG A 310 -27.65 -6.22 3.30
N VAL A 311 -28.77 -6.34 2.58
CA VAL A 311 -29.03 -7.47 1.68
C VAL A 311 -27.97 -7.56 0.58
N ALA A 312 -27.60 -6.42 -0.02
CA ALA A 312 -26.57 -6.39 -1.06
C ALA A 312 -25.19 -6.85 -0.53
N ILE A 313 -24.80 -6.42 0.66
CA ILE A 313 -23.53 -6.82 1.31
C ILE A 313 -23.56 -8.33 1.61
N GLN A 314 -24.66 -8.86 2.15
CA GLN A 314 -24.81 -10.29 2.42
C GLN A 314 -24.72 -11.12 1.12
N GLN A 315 -25.35 -10.66 0.05
CA GLN A 315 -25.29 -11.32 -1.26
C GLN A 315 -23.88 -11.27 -1.85
N TYR A 316 -23.18 -10.14 -1.71
CA TYR A 316 -21.79 -9.99 -2.12
C TYR A 316 -20.89 -10.99 -1.38
N TYR A 317 -20.97 -11.05 -0.05
CA TYR A 317 -20.22 -12.01 0.76
C TYR A 317 -20.51 -13.46 0.38
N SER A 318 -21.79 -13.80 0.15
CA SER A 318 -22.18 -15.12 -0.33
C SER A 318 -21.51 -15.48 -1.66
N ASN A 319 -21.39 -14.53 -2.59
CA ASN A 319 -20.70 -14.74 -3.86
C ASN A 319 -19.18 -14.92 -3.68
N LEU A 320 -18.55 -14.19 -2.75
CA LEU A 320 -17.14 -14.39 -2.40
C LEU A 320 -16.91 -15.80 -1.84
N LEU A 321 -17.74 -16.26 -0.90
CA LEU A 321 -17.64 -17.63 -0.36
C LEU A 321 -17.83 -18.71 -1.42
N LYS A 322 -18.73 -18.49 -2.39
CA LYS A 322 -18.89 -19.42 -3.53
C LYS A 322 -17.66 -19.45 -4.42
N THR A 323 -17.02 -18.29 -4.61
CA THR A 323 -15.77 -18.15 -5.37
C THR A 323 -14.66 -18.95 -4.69
N GLU A 324 -14.45 -18.73 -3.39
CA GLU A 324 -13.46 -19.46 -2.59
C GLU A 324 -13.69 -20.98 -2.63
N LYS A 325 -14.95 -21.42 -2.46
CA LYS A 325 -15.31 -22.84 -2.58
C LYS A 325 -14.96 -23.43 -3.93
N VAL A 326 -15.20 -22.70 -5.02
CA VAL A 326 -14.80 -23.13 -6.36
C VAL A 326 -13.29 -23.25 -6.45
N LEU A 327 -12.52 -22.23 -6.05
CA LEU A 327 -11.06 -22.28 -6.12
C LEU A 327 -10.49 -23.47 -5.33
N ASN A 328 -11.03 -23.72 -4.13
CA ASN A 328 -10.67 -24.88 -3.30
C ASN A 328 -11.00 -26.22 -3.97
N LEU A 329 -12.15 -26.36 -4.65
CA LEU A 329 -12.50 -27.58 -5.40
C LEU A 329 -11.51 -27.89 -6.53
N TYR A 330 -10.85 -26.86 -7.07
CA TYR A 330 -9.85 -26.99 -8.11
C TYR A 330 -8.41 -26.98 -7.55
N ASN A 331 -8.22 -27.01 -6.23
CA ASN A 331 -6.92 -26.99 -5.56
C ASN A 331 -6.05 -25.76 -5.93
N ILE A 332 -6.68 -24.61 -6.18
CA ILE A 332 -5.97 -23.36 -6.42
C ILE A 332 -5.45 -22.84 -5.08
N LYS A 333 -4.15 -22.56 -4.99
CA LYS A 333 -3.49 -22.09 -3.77
C LYS A 333 -3.27 -20.58 -3.77
N GLU A 334 -3.12 -20.02 -4.95
CA GLU A 334 -2.91 -18.60 -5.18
C GLU A 334 -4.19 -17.84 -4.91
N ASP A 335 -4.06 -16.69 -4.25
CA ASP A 335 -5.19 -15.80 -4.03
C ASP A 335 -5.62 -15.13 -5.34
N LEU A 336 -6.92 -14.92 -5.51
CA LEU A 336 -7.49 -14.37 -6.72
C LEU A 336 -7.47 -12.84 -6.67
N GLU A 337 -6.81 -12.22 -7.63
CA GLU A 337 -6.73 -10.76 -7.76
C GLU A 337 -8.02 -10.16 -8.30
N MET A 338 -8.97 -9.91 -7.39
CA MET A 338 -10.35 -9.49 -7.72
C MET A 338 -10.44 -8.12 -8.40
N ASP A 339 -9.52 -7.20 -8.11
CA ASP A 339 -9.46 -5.86 -8.73
C ASP A 339 -9.16 -5.93 -10.23
N SER A 340 -8.50 -7.00 -10.69
CA SER A 340 -8.09 -7.18 -12.08
C SER A 340 -9.14 -7.89 -12.95
N LEU A 341 -10.24 -8.36 -12.35
CA LEU A 341 -11.22 -9.19 -13.04
C LEU A 341 -12.03 -8.40 -14.06
N THR A 342 -12.01 -8.89 -15.29
CA THR A 342 -12.84 -8.38 -16.37
C THR A 342 -14.24 -9.01 -16.33
N ASN A 343 -15.17 -8.44 -17.10
CA ASN A 343 -16.49 -9.06 -17.30
C ASN A 343 -16.42 -10.49 -17.85
N LYS A 344 -15.36 -10.85 -18.59
CA LYS A 344 -15.14 -12.21 -19.08
C LYS A 344 -14.75 -13.14 -17.94
N ASP A 345 -13.91 -12.69 -17.02
CA ASP A 345 -13.49 -13.46 -15.85
C ASP A 345 -14.67 -13.77 -14.94
N TYR A 346 -15.52 -12.77 -14.66
CA TYR A 346 -16.76 -13.00 -13.90
C TYR A 346 -17.71 -13.99 -14.59
N LYS A 347 -17.83 -13.93 -15.93
CA LYS A 347 -18.63 -14.91 -16.69
C LYS A 347 -18.06 -16.32 -16.54
N ASN A 348 -16.74 -16.46 -16.68
CA ASN A 348 -16.06 -17.74 -16.49
C ASN A 348 -16.30 -18.26 -15.06
N LEU A 349 -16.03 -17.45 -14.05
CA LEU A 349 -16.22 -17.81 -12.65
C LEU A 349 -17.66 -18.22 -12.33
N ASN A 350 -18.65 -17.49 -12.87
CA ASN A 350 -20.07 -17.84 -12.71
C ASN A 350 -20.41 -19.20 -13.33
N ILE A 351 -19.81 -19.58 -14.45
CA ILE A 351 -19.97 -20.93 -15.03
C ILE A 351 -19.47 -21.99 -14.05
N PHE A 352 -18.29 -21.78 -13.44
CA PHE A 352 -17.77 -22.71 -12.43
C PHE A 352 -18.70 -22.78 -11.22
N ILE A 353 -19.18 -21.65 -10.70
CA ILE A 353 -20.10 -21.61 -9.55
C ILE A 353 -21.41 -22.32 -9.89
N ASP A 354 -21.99 -22.05 -11.06
CA ASP A 354 -23.28 -22.61 -11.44
C ASP A 354 -23.21 -24.14 -11.59
N ILE A 355 -22.15 -24.67 -12.19
CA ILE A 355 -21.96 -26.13 -12.36
C ILE A 355 -21.60 -26.79 -11.02
N ASN A 356 -20.58 -26.27 -10.33
CA ASN A 356 -19.99 -26.97 -9.19
C ASN A 356 -20.77 -26.75 -7.89
N ILE A 357 -21.32 -25.56 -7.67
CA ILE A 357 -21.99 -25.17 -6.42
C ILE A 357 -23.50 -25.23 -6.58
N ASN A 358 -24.07 -24.52 -7.58
CA ASN A 358 -25.52 -24.44 -7.76
C ASN A 358 -26.10 -25.68 -8.49
N LYS A 359 -25.25 -26.60 -8.95
CA LYS A 359 -25.61 -27.83 -9.69
C LYS A 359 -26.52 -27.59 -10.90
N ARG A 360 -26.35 -26.45 -11.57
CA ARG A 360 -27.10 -26.09 -12.77
C ARG A 360 -26.53 -26.79 -14.01
N LYS A 361 -27.41 -27.24 -14.89
CA LYS A 361 -27.04 -27.76 -16.21
C LYS A 361 -26.80 -26.60 -17.18
N ILE A 362 -25.60 -26.52 -17.76
CA ILE A 362 -25.23 -25.47 -18.72
C ILE A 362 -24.99 -26.09 -20.09
N LYS A 363 -25.56 -25.51 -21.15
CA LYS A 363 -25.31 -25.98 -22.52
C LYS A 363 -23.93 -25.53 -23.01
N SER A 364 -23.16 -26.48 -23.51
CA SER A 364 -21.87 -26.25 -24.14
C SER A 364 -22.03 -25.75 -25.58
N LYS A 365 -21.15 -24.84 -25.97
CA LYS A 365 -20.94 -24.50 -27.40
C LYS A 365 -19.98 -25.48 -28.09
N LEU A 366 -19.24 -26.26 -27.31
CA LEU A 366 -18.31 -27.24 -27.83
C LEU A 366 -19.08 -28.44 -28.38
N SER A 367 -18.63 -28.95 -29.52
CA SER A 367 -19.18 -30.15 -30.15
C SER A 367 -18.69 -31.44 -29.51
N ARG A 368 -17.55 -31.40 -28.80
CA ARG A 368 -16.91 -32.56 -28.16
C ARG A 368 -16.25 -32.16 -26.84
N SER A 369 -16.07 -33.13 -25.96
CA SER A 369 -15.29 -33.00 -24.73
C SER A 369 -13.83 -32.66 -25.03
N ASN A 370 -13.22 -31.80 -24.24
CA ASN A 370 -11.82 -31.39 -24.44
C ASN A 370 -11.13 -30.92 -23.17
N PHE A 371 -9.80 -30.84 -23.25
CA PHE A 371 -8.97 -30.12 -22.30
C PHE A 371 -9.17 -28.61 -22.51
N SER A 372 -9.22 -27.87 -21.42
CA SER A 372 -9.24 -26.42 -21.47
C SER A 372 -8.42 -25.81 -20.35
N LEU A 373 -7.69 -24.75 -20.66
CA LEU A 373 -6.98 -23.93 -19.70
C LEU A 373 -7.73 -22.59 -19.58
N ILE A 374 -8.50 -22.42 -18.51
CA ILE A 374 -9.34 -21.24 -18.32
C ILE A 374 -8.61 -20.21 -17.46
N LYS A 375 -8.33 -19.05 -18.04
CA LYS A 375 -7.83 -17.88 -17.32
C LYS A 375 -8.98 -17.16 -16.59
N ILE A 376 -8.75 -16.82 -15.32
CA ILE A 376 -9.59 -15.96 -14.48
C ILE A 376 -8.65 -15.00 -13.73
N GLY A 377 -8.55 -13.75 -14.17
CA GLY A 377 -7.61 -12.79 -13.55
C GLY A 377 -6.15 -13.28 -13.63
N ASN A 378 -5.51 -13.42 -12.47
CA ASN A 378 -4.14 -13.90 -12.32
C ASN A 378 -3.99 -15.43 -12.39
N ILE A 379 -5.07 -16.21 -12.25
CA ILE A 379 -5.00 -17.68 -12.21
C ILE A 379 -5.42 -18.33 -13.54
N HIS A 380 -4.86 -19.51 -13.82
CA HIS A 380 -5.29 -20.40 -14.89
C HIS A 380 -5.64 -21.78 -14.33
N ILE A 381 -6.86 -22.22 -14.61
CA ILE A 381 -7.41 -23.48 -14.13
C ILE A 381 -7.44 -24.47 -15.29
N ALA A 382 -6.68 -25.55 -15.18
CA ALA A 382 -6.68 -26.65 -16.13
C ALA A 382 -7.84 -27.60 -15.83
N ILE A 383 -8.75 -27.76 -16.80
CA ILE A 383 -9.98 -28.52 -16.65
C ILE A 383 -10.22 -29.46 -17.83
N PHE A 384 -11.01 -30.48 -17.57
CA PHE A 384 -11.62 -31.30 -18.61
C PHE A 384 -13.10 -30.95 -18.72
N ILE A 385 -13.54 -30.53 -19.90
CA ILE A 385 -14.95 -30.25 -20.18
C ILE A 385 -15.55 -31.52 -20.76
N LEU A 386 -16.48 -32.13 -20.02
CA LEU A 386 -17.26 -33.26 -20.49
C LEU A 386 -18.57 -32.73 -21.10
N VAL A 387 -18.84 -33.06 -22.37
CA VAL A 387 -20.10 -32.69 -23.04
C VAL A 387 -20.95 -33.94 -23.26
N ASP A 388 -22.17 -33.95 -22.73
CA ASP A 388 -23.11 -35.06 -22.90
C ASP A 388 -23.84 -35.03 -24.26
N ILE A 389 -24.61 -36.08 -24.55
CA ILE A 389 -25.41 -36.21 -25.78
C ILE A 389 -26.43 -35.06 -25.98
N ASN A 390 -26.87 -34.43 -24.89
CA ASN A 390 -27.81 -33.32 -24.88
C ASN A 390 -27.09 -31.95 -24.94
N ARG A 391 -25.77 -31.96 -25.15
CA ARG A 391 -24.85 -30.82 -25.16
C ARG A 391 -24.73 -30.11 -23.82
N TYR A 392 -25.05 -30.73 -22.69
CA TYR A 392 -24.74 -30.15 -21.38
C TYR A 392 -23.27 -30.39 -21.02
N MET A 393 -22.61 -29.36 -20.50
CA MET A 393 -21.24 -29.46 -20.02
C MET A 393 -21.18 -29.75 -18.52
N ASN A 394 -20.22 -30.58 -18.15
CA ASN A 394 -19.68 -30.69 -16.80
C ASN A 394 -18.20 -30.30 -16.82
N ILE A 395 -17.72 -29.69 -15.74
CA ILE A 395 -16.31 -29.30 -15.60
C ILE A 395 -15.67 -30.19 -14.54
N ILE A 396 -14.56 -30.81 -14.91
CA ILE A 396 -13.79 -31.71 -14.04
C ILE A 396 -12.40 -31.10 -13.84
N ASN A 397 -11.95 -31.04 -12.59
CA ASN A 397 -10.56 -30.70 -12.27
C ASN A 397 -9.63 -31.75 -12.88
N LEU A 398 -8.73 -31.35 -13.79
CA LEU A 398 -7.79 -32.28 -14.44
C LEU A 398 -6.89 -32.98 -13.44
N PHE A 399 -6.59 -32.34 -12.31
CA PHE A 399 -5.69 -32.86 -11.29
C PHE A 399 -6.44 -33.18 -9.99
N GLY A 400 -7.72 -33.56 -10.12
CA GLY A 400 -8.58 -34.00 -9.02
C GLY A 400 -8.71 -35.53 -8.97
N ASN A 401 -9.92 -36.02 -8.69
CA ASN A 401 -10.20 -37.47 -8.70
C ASN A 401 -10.12 -38.02 -10.14
N LYS A 402 -9.15 -38.91 -10.38
CA LYS A 402 -8.88 -39.57 -11.66
C LYS A 402 -10.06 -40.41 -12.17
N GLU A 403 -10.88 -40.98 -11.28
CA GLU A 403 -12.04 -41.80 -11.66
C GLU A 403 -13.13 -41.01 -12.40
N LYS A 404 -13.12 -39.68 -12.28
CA LYS A 404 -14.07 -38.81 -12.98
C LYS A 404 -13.61 -38.46 -14.40
N LEU A 405 -12.34 -38.73 -14.73
CA LEU A 405 -11.80 -38.44 -16.06
C LEU A 405 -12.08 -39.61 -17.01
N PRO A 406 -12.30 -39.33 -18.31
CA PRO A 406 -12.42 -40.40 -19.29
C PRO A 406 -11.09 -41.14 -19.46
N LYS A 407 -11.18 -42.41 -19.85
CA LYS A 407 -10.03 -43.19 -20.30
C LYS A 407 -9.47 -42.61 -21.59
N CYS A 408 -8.14 -42.60 -21.71
CA CYS A 408 -7.47 -42.28 -22.96
C CYS A 408 -7.29 -43.57 -23.76
N ILE A 409 -7.71 -43.56 -25.03
CA ILE A 409 -7.56 -44.69 -25.95
C ILE A 409 -6.80 -44.19 -27.18
N TYR A 410 -5.72 -44.86 -27.53
CA TYR A 410 -5.01 -44.65 -28.79
C TYR A 410 -5.47 -45.70 -29.81
N THR A 411 -5.82 -45.28 -31.02
CA THR A 411 -6.20 -46.19 -32.11
C THR A 411 -5.08 -46.27 -33.13
N TYR A 412 -4.59 -47.48 -33.41
CA TYR A 412 -3.57 -47.73 -34.43
C TYR A 412 -3.86 -49.05 -35.15
N ASN A 413 -3.95 -49.01 -36.48
CA ASN A 413 -4.32 -50.16 -37.31
C ASN A 413 -5.58 -50.88 -36.80
N GLU A 414 -6.65 -50.12 -36.55
CA GLU A 414 -7.95 -50.61 -36.02
C GLU A 414 -7.90 -51.27 -34.63
N CYS A 415 -6.73 -51.28 -33.97
CA CYS A 415 -6.56 -51.76 -32.60
C CYS A 415 -6.59 -50.60 -31.61
N GLU A 416 -7.21 -50.83 -30.45
CA GLU A 416 -7.32 -49.86 -29.35
C GLU A 416 -6.32 -50.18 -28.23
N TYR A 417 -5.60 -49.15 -27.78
CA TYR A 417 -4.61 -49.23 -26.72
C TYR A 417 -4.98 -48.26 -25.60
N GLU A 418 -5.18 -48.79 -24.39
CA GLU A 418 -5.43 -47.94 -23.22
C GLU A 418 -4.18 -47.11 -22.87
N GLY A 419 -4.41 -45.87 -22.48
CA GLY A 419 -3.39 -44.86 -22.26
C GLY A 419 -3.68 -43.93 -21.10
N CYS A 420 -2.79 -42.97 -20.90
CA CYS A 420 -2.91 -41.97 -19.85
C CYS A 420 -3.37 -40.63 -20.42
N ILE A 421 -4.43 -40.05 -19.86
CA ILE A 421 -4.99 -38.77 -20.34
C ILE A 421 -3.99 -37.61 -20.26
N TYR A 422 -3.02 -37.68 -19.34
CA TYR A 422 -2.02 -36.63 -19.13
C TYR A 422 -0.94 -36.60 -20.21
N THR A 423 -0.87 -37.58 -21.12
CA THR A 423 0.02 -37.46 -22.30
C THR A 423 -0.42 -36.33 -23.24
N LEU A 424 -1.64 -35.81 -23.08
CA LEU A 424 -2.17 -34.67 -23.83
C LEU A 424 -1.74 -33.31 -23.26
N LEU A 425 -1.04 -33.28 -22.11
CA LEU A 425 -0.56 -32.03 -21.54
C LEU A 425 0.53 -31.43 -22.42
N THR A 426 0.28 -30.20 -22.89
CA THR A 426 1.29 -29.39 -23.58
C THR A 426 2.10 -28.58 -22.57
N THR A 427 3.22 -28.01 -23.02
CA THR A 427 4.06 -27.09 -22.24
C THR A 427 3.25 -25.96 -21.59
N ASP A 428 2.23 -25.45 -22.28
CA ASP A 428 1.35 -24.39 -21.74
C ASP A 428 0.58 -24.84 -20.48
N TYR A 429 0.04 -26.06 -20.46
CA TYR A 429 -0.64 -26.58 -19.27
C TYR A 429 0.35 -26.78 -18.12
N ILE A 430 1.54 -27.29 -18.43
CA ILE A 430 2.58 -27.56 -17.43
C ILE A 430 3.06 -26.25 -16.79
N LEU A 431 3.24 -25.18 -17.55
CA LEU A 431 3.75 -23.91 -17.04
C LEU A 431 2.69 -23.03 -16.37
N LYS A 432 1.46 -23.00 -16.91
CA LYS A 432 0.48 -21.98 -16.52
C LYS A 432 -0.57 -22.48 -15.54
N ALA A 433 -0.83 -23.77 -15.46
CA ALA A 433 -1.93 -24.28 -14.64
C ALA A 433 -1.62 -24.21 -13.14
N ASN A 434 -2.34 -23.34 -12.42
CA ASN A 434 -2.20 -23.18 -10.98
C ASN A 434 -2.66 -24.42 -10.19
N ASN A 435 -3.52 -25.26 -10.79
CA ASN A 435 -3.95 -26.51 -10.19
C ASN A 435 -3.10 -27.74 -10.59
N LEU A 436 -1.95 -27.54 -11.25
CA LEU A 436 -1.08 -28.64 -11.67
C LEU A 436 -0.64 -29.51 -10.49
N ASN A 437 -0.79 -30.83 -10.64
CA ASN A 437 -0.26 -31.79 -9.69
C ASN A 437 0.56 -32.85 -10.43
N LEU A 438 1.88 -32.67 -10.43
CA LEU A 438 2.83 -33.56 -11.11
C LEU A 438 2.86 -34.98 -10.50
N GLN A 439 2.52 -35.13 -9.22
CA GLN A 439 2.45 -36.44 -8.58
C GLN A 439 1.26 -37.26 -9.14
N ILE A 440 0.10 -36.62 -9.34
CA ILE A 440 -1.05 -37.24 -10.00
C ILE A 440 -0.70 -37.65 -11.43
N VAL A 441 0.01 -36.78 -12.18
CA VAL A 441 0.49 -37.10 -13.54
C VAL A 441 1.37 -38.35 -13.51
N LYS A 442 2.41 -38.34 -12.67
CA LYS A 442 3.37 -39.45 -12.49
C LYS A 442 2.68 -40.78 -12.24
N GLU A 443 1.83 -40.83 -11.22
CA GLU A 443 1.14 -42.06 -10.82
C GLU A 443 0.22 -42.58 -11.94
N SER A 444 -0.45 -41.67 -12.66
CA SER A 444 -1.38 -42.04 -13.73
C SER A 444 -0.67 -42.59 -14.96
N ILE A 445 0.52 -42.08 -15.25
CA ILE A 445 1.37 -42.61 -16.33
C ILE A 445 1.81 -44.03 -15.96
N LYS A 446 2.31 -44.22 -14.73
CA LYS A 446 2.80 -45.52 -14.28
C LYS A 446 1.71 -46.59 -14.09
N SER A 447 0.45 -46.19 -13.92
CA SER A 447 -0.68 -47.10 -13.79
C SER A 447 -1.30 -47.55 -15.11
N ALA A 448 -1.01 -46.85 -16.22
CA ALA A 448 -1.58 -47.20 -17.53
C ALA A 448 -0.89 -48.45 -18.13
N PRO A 449 -1.62 -49.31 -18.86
CA PRO A 449 -1.01 -50.45 -19.54
C PRO A 449 0.08 -50.03 -20.52
N PHE A 450 1.22 -50.73 -20.51
CA PHE A 450 2.31 -50.44 -21.43
C PHE A 450 1.97 -50.90 -22.86
N SER A 451 2.16 -50.02 -23.84
CA SER A 451 2.06 -50.28 -25.27
C SER A 451 2.97 -49.33 -26.05
N GLU A 452 3.29 -49.64 -27.31
CA GLU A 452 4.10 -48.74 -28.16
C GLU A 452 3.44 -47.37 -28.36
N GLN A 453 2.12 -47.36 -28.49
CA GLN A 453 1.31 -46.17 -28.70
C GLN A 453 1.33 -45.31 -27.44
N HIS A 454 1.20 -45.93 -26.27
CA HIS A 454 1.34 -45.23 -25.00
C HIS A 454 2.76 -44.69 -24.82
N ARG A 455 3.79 -45.49 -25.10
CA ARG A 455 5.20 -45.09 -25.05
C ARG A 455 5.46 -43.83 -25.88
N ARG A 456 5.03 -43.80 -27.14
CA ARG A 456 5.17 -42.61 -28.02
C ARG A 456 4.52 -41.37 -27.42
N ALA A 457 3.31 -41.50 -26.87
CA ALA A 457 2.60 -40.39 -26.25
C ALA A 457 3.27 -39.90 -24.95
N VAL A 458 3.80 -40.82 -24.14
CA VAL A 458 4.58 -40.50 -22.93
C VAL A 458 5.89 -39.82 -23.29
N THR A 459 6.58 -40.27 -24.34
CA THR A 459 7.79 -39.61 -24.86
C THR A 459 7.51 -38.16 -25.25
N GLN A 460 6.38 -37.88 -25.90
CA GLN A 460 6.01 -36.49 -26.20
C GLN A 460 5.77 -35.65 -24.93
N LEU A 461 5.14 -36.23 -23.90
CA LEU A 461 4.99 -35.56 -22.60
C LEU A 461 6.36 -35.26 -21.96
N VAL A 462 7.33 -36.18 -22.04
CA VAL A 462 8.70 -35.95 -21.58
C VAL A 462 9.31 -34.74 -22.29
N LEU A 463 9.17 -34.64 -23.61
CA LEU A 463 9.66 -33.47 -24.35
C LEU A 463 8.98 -32.18 -23.86
N ASN A 464 7.66 -32.19 -23.64
CA ASN A 464 6.93 -31.02 -23.13
C ASN A 464 7.38 -30.61 -21.71
N LEU A 465 7.69 -31.58 -20.83
CA LEU A 465 8.22 -31.32 -19.49
C LEU A 465 9.64 -30.71 -19.54
N ILE A 466 10.48 -31.17 -20.48
CA ILE A 466 11.80 -30.59 -20.71
C ILE A 466 11.67 -29.16 -21.24
N THR A 467 10.80 -28.92 -22.24
CA THR A 467 10.54 -27.56 -22.75
C THR A 467 10.04 -26.64 -21.65
N ALA A 468 9.17 -27.12 -20.75
CA ALA A 468 8.68 -26.32 -19.63
C ALA A 468 9.85 -25.90 -18.71
N TYR A 469 10.77 -26.82 -18.41
CA TYR A 469 11.97 -26.48 -17.64
C TYR A 469 12.88 -25.48 -18.38
N ASP A 470 13.08 -25.64 -19.69
CA ASP A 470 13.90 -24.71 -20.48
C ASP A 470 13.33 -23.27 -20.46
N LEU A 471 11.99 -23.14 -20.39
CA LEU A 471 11.31 -21.85 -20.32
C LEU A 471 11.26 -21.27 -18.89
N ASP A 472 11.27 -22.12 -17.87
CA ASP A 472 11.38 -21.73 -16.46
C ASP A 472 12.35 -22.66 -15.71
N ASN A 473 13.61 -22.25 -15.66
CA ASN A 473 14.69 -23.00 -15.01
C ASN A 473 14.49 -23.19 -13.49
N ASN A 474 13.52 -22.49 -12.87
CA ASN A 474 13.17 -22.71 -11.47
C ASN A 474 12.22 -23.89 -11.27
N PHE A 475 11.55 -24.38 -12.32
CA PHE A 475 10.57 -25.45 -12.22
C PHE A 475 11.22 -26.85 -12.21
N LYS A 476 12.03 -27.10 -11.18
CA LYS A 476 12.84 -28.32 -11.01
C LYS A 476 11.99 -29.60 -10.95
N GLU A 477 10.77 -29.51 -10.48
CA GLU A 477 9.83 -30.62 -10.38
C GLU A 477 9.45 -31.17 -11.77
N SER A 478 9.36 -30.30 -12.79
CA SER A 478 9.06 -30.70 -14.16
C SER A 478 10.17 -31.60 -14.73
N ILE A 479 11.43 -31.17 -14.63
CA ILE A 479 12.57 -31.93 -15.14
C ILE A 479 12.85 -33.20 -14.31
N SER A 480 12.60 -33.16 -13.00
CA SER A 480 12.66 -34.35 -12.15
C SER A 480 11.63 -35.39 -12.57
N LEU A 481 10.39 -34.98 -12.85
CA LEU A 481 9.36 -35.89 -13.35
C LEU A 481 9.74 -36.48 -14.71
N ALA A 482 10.27 -35.66 -15.63
CA ALA A 482 10.72 -36.12 -16.94
C ALA A 482 11.77 -37.24 -16.80
N LEU A 483 12.74 -37.09 -15.89
CA LEU A 483 13.76 -38.10 -15.63
C LEU A 483 13.16 -39.39 -15.07
N GLU A 484 12.22 -39.27 -14.13
CA GLU A 484 11.52 -40.42 -13.55
C GLU A 484 10.71 -41.20 -14.59
N ILE A 485 10.06 -40.49 -15.52
CA ILE A 485 9.31 -41.11 -16.62
C ILE A 485 10.28 -41.83 -17.58
N CYS A 486 11.41 -41.21 -17.95
CA CYS A 486 12.43 -41.86 -18.76
C CYS A 486 12.93 -43.17 -18.11
N ARG A 487 13.23 -43.16 -16.81
CA ARG A 487 13.65 -44.38 -16.09
C ARG A 487 12.58 -45.47 -16.07
N TRP A 488 11.30 -45.07 -15.96
CA TRP A 488 10.19 -46.00 -16.04
C TRP A 488 10.02 -46.61 -17.43
N LEU A 489 10.20 -45.81 -18.50
CA LEU A 489 10.20 -46.30 -19.88
C LEU A 489 11.35 -47.29 -20.13
N GLU A 490 12.57 -46.98 -19.67
CA GLU A 490 13.74 -47.88 -19.81
C GLU A 490 13.55 -49.22 -19.11
N HIS A 491 12.80 -49.26 -18.00
CA HIS A 491 12.49 -50.51 -17.31
C HIS A 491 11.60 -51.45 -18.15
N HIS A 492 10.74 -50.89 -19.00
CA HIS A 492 9.86 -51.67 -19.87
C HIS A 492 10.55 -52.06 -21.19
N ASP A 493 11.42 -51.19 -21.71
CA ASP A 493 12.22 -51.46 -22.90
C ASP A 493 13.55 -50.70 -22.86
N ASN A 494 14.60 -51.43 -22.49
CA ASN A 494 15.94 -50.88 -22.33
C ASN A 494 16.69 -50.70 -23.67
N ILE A 495 16.07 -50.99 -24.81
CA ILE A 495 16.70 -50.88 -26.14
C ILE A 495 16.33 -49.56 -26.82
N ASP A 496 15.28 -48.85 -26.37
CA ASP A 496 14.83 -47.62 -27.03
C ASP A 496 15.83 -46.46 -26.92
N THR A 497 16.49 -46.17 -28.05
CA THR A 497 17.45 -45.07 -28.20
C THR A 497 16.83 -43.71 -27.87
N VAL A 498 15.57 -43.46 -28.25
CA VAL A 498 14.93 -42.15 -28.06
C VAL A 498 14.74 -41.86 -26.57
N THR A 499 14.28 -42.85 -25.80
CA THR A 499 14.18 -42.72 -24.34
C THR A 499 15.54 -42.45 -23.71
N LYS A 500 16.61 -43.14 -24.15
CA LYS A 500 17.98 -42.90 -23.65
C LYS A 500 18.48 -41.49 -23.97
N LEU A 501 18.26 -41.02 -25.20
CA LEU A 501 18.60 -39.65 -25.57
C LEU A 501 17.86 -38.62 -24.72
N ASN A 502 16.56 -38.84 -24.47
CA ASN A 502 15.75 -38.01 -23.60
C ASN A 502 16.28 -37.99 -22.16
N LYS A 503 16.65 -39.16 -21.62
CA LYS A 503 17.31 -39.25 -20.31
C LYS A 503 18.62 -38.44 -20.26
N TYR A 504 19.49 -38.60 -21.26
CA TYR A 504 20.79 -37.93 -21.26
C TYR A 504 20.69 -36.42 -21.46
N GLN A 505 19.74 -35.94 -22.26
CA GLN A 505 19.51 -34.49 -22.37
C GLN A 505 18.93 -33.88 -21.09
N ILE A 506 18.16 -34.64 -20.31
CA ILE A 506 17.69 -34.23 -18.99
C ILE A 506 18.88 -34.17 -18.03
N LEU A 507 19.70 -35.22 -17.99
CA LEU A 507 20.88 -35.28 -17.13
C LEU A 507 21.83 -34.12 -17.44
N LYS A 508 22.08 -33.80 -18.72
CA LYS A 508 22.94 -32.69 -19.16
C LYS A 508 22.44 -31.32 -18.67
N ARG A 509 21.13 -31.13 -18.50
CA ARG A 509 20.52 -29.92 -17.91
C ARG A 509 20.63 -29.86 -16.39
N MET A 510 20.57 -31.03 -15.74
CA MET A 510 20.68 -31.13 -14.29
C MET A 510 22.15 -31.07 -13.81
N ARG A 511 23.08 -31.60 -14.61
CA ARG A 511 24.53 -31.65 -14.34
C ARG A 511 25.33 -31.99 -15.62
N GLY A 512 26.66 -31.88 -15.56
CA GLY A 512 27.51 -32.44 -16.62
C GLY A 512 27.36 -33.96 -16.74
N LEU A 513 27.48 -34.50 -17.97
CA LEU A 513 27.49 -35.94 -18.23
C LEU A 513 28.82 -36.57 -17.78
N TYR A 514 28.72 -37.72 -17.10
CA TYR A 514 29.87 -38.50 -16.66
C TYR A 514 30.52 -39.26 -17.82
N THR A 515 31.77 -39.68 -17.63
CA THR A 515 32.53 -40.43 -18.65
C THR A 515 31.82 -41.72 -19.07
N SER A 516 31.23 -42.46 -18.12
CA SER A 516 30.46 -43.67 -18.42
C SER A 516 29.24 -43.38 -19.30
N GLU A 517 28.54 -42.27 -19.05
CA GLU A 517 27.36 -41.85 -19.83
C GLU A 517 27.76 -41.40 -21.24
N LYS A 518 28.92 -40.75 -21.38
CA LYS A 518 29.50 -40.43 -22.69
C LYS A 518 29.87 -41.69 -23.47
N HIS A 519 30.43 -42.72 -22.81
CA HIS A 519 30.72 -44.00 -23.45
C HIS A 519 29.44 -44.71 -23.92
N GLU A 520 28.35 -44.65 -23.15
CA GLU A 520 27.06 -45.18 -23.59
C GLU A 520 26.52 -44.45 -24.83
N LEU A 521 26.64 -43.12 -24.89
CA LEU A 521 26.27 -42.33 -26.08
C LEU A 521 27.11 -42.69 -27.31
N LEU A 522 28.41 -42.96 -27.14
CA LEU A 522 29.26 -43.46 -28.22
C LEU A 522 28.80 -44.85 -28.70
N GLY A 523 28.42 -45.74 -27.78
CA GLY A 523 27.84 -47.04 -28.14
C GLY A 523 26.55 -46.90 -28.96
N LEU A 524 25.65 -46.00 -28.56
CA LEU A 524 24.42 -45.71 -29.32
C LEU A 524 24.72 -45.14 -30.72
N ARG A 525 25.80 -44.35 -30.86
CA ARG A 525 26.22 -43.78 -32.14
C ARG A 525 26.55 -44.86 -33.17
N GLU A 526 27.23 -45.93 -32.73
CA GLU A 526 27.59 -47.05 -33.61
C GLU A 526 26.36 -47.90 -34.00
N ILE A 527 25.41 -48.07 -33.07
CA ILE A 527 24.15 -48.80 -33.31
C ILE A 527 23.26 -48.05 -34.32
N GLU A 528 23.19 -46.72 -34.21
CA GLU A 528 22.24 -45.88 -34.94
C GLU A 528 22.89 -45.11 -36.10
N LYS A 529 23.98 -45.66 -36.66
CA LYS A 529 24.80 -45.06 -37.73
C LYS A 529 24.04 -44.61 -38.98
N ASP A 530 22.86 -45.21 -39.22
CA ASP A 530 22.03 -44.94 -40.40
C ASP A 530 20.86 -43.97 -40.10
N LYS A 531 20.80 -43.38 -38.89
CA LYS A 531 19.73 -42.45 -38.47
C LYS A 531 20.29 -41.04 -38.18
N PRO A 532 20.40 -40.15 -39.19
CA PRO A 532 20.99 -38.82 -39.02
C PRO A 532 20.36 -37.96 -37.91
N VAL A 533 19.04 -38.05 -37.69
CA VAL A 533 18.32 -37.31 -36.61
C VAL A 533 18.83 -37.72 -35.21
N VAL A 534 19.02 -39.02 -34.99
CA VAL A 534 19.54 -39.57 -33.73
C VAL A 534 20.99 -39.15 -33.53
N LEU A 535 21.80 -39.23 -34.60
CA LEU A 535 23.20 -38.85 -34.59
C LEU A 535 23.39 -37.35 -34.30
N CYS A 536 22.50 -36.49 -34.79
CA CYS A 536 22.48 -35.07 -34.42
C CYS A 536 22.31 -34.91 -32.90
N GLY A 537 21.33 -35.61 -32.31
CA GLY A 537 21.08 -35.57 -30.86
C GLY A 537 22.27 -36.06 -30.03
N ILE A 538 22.89 -37.18 -30.43
CA ILE A 538 24.08 -37.73 -29.76
C ILE A 538 25.23 -36.71 -29.77
N ASN A 539 25.51 -36.09 -30.92
CA ASN A 539 26.63 -35.16 -31.05
C ASN A 539 26.40 -33.85 -30.28
N ILE A 540 25.15 -33.38 -30.15
CA ILE A 540 24.82 -32.27 -29.22
C ILE A 540 25.13 -32.65 -27.77
N LEU A 541 24.81 -33.87 -27.35
CA LEU A 541 25.06 -34.31 -25.97
C LEU A 541 26.55 -34.49 -25.69
N LEU A 542 27.34 -34.91 -26.69
CA LEU A 542 28.79 -35.06 -26.62
C LEU A 542 29.59 -33.76 -26.84
N ASP A 543 28.91 -32.64 -27.12
CA ASP A 543 29.54 -31.34 -27.46
C ASP A 543 30.42 -31.39 -28.73
N ASN A 544 30.08 -32.28 -29.69
CA ASN A 544 30.81 -32.43 -30.95
C ASN A 544 30.13 -31.64 -32.08
N LYS A 545 30.58 -30.38 -32.28
CA LYS A 545 30.02 -29.47 -33.28
C LYS A 545 30.18 -29.98 -34.72
N THR A 546 31.37 -30.46 -35.07
CA THR A 546 31.71 -30.84 -36.44
C THR A 546 30.87 -32.02 -36.91
N ASP A 547 30.73 -33.06 -36.08
CA ASP A 547 29.90 -34.22 -36.43
C ASP A 547 28.41 -33.83 -36.46
N PHE A 548 27.97 -32.95 -35.54
CA PHE A 548 26.60 -32.45 -35.58
C PHE A 548 26.27 -31.76 -36.92
N GLU A 549 27.10 -30.81 -37.38
CA GLU A 549 26.89 -30.10 -38.66
C GLU A 549 26.85 -31.09 -39.83
N TYR A 550 27.78 -32.05 -39.86
CA TYR A 550 27.83 -33.08 -40.89
C TYR A 550 26.55 -33.92 -40.97
N TYR A 551 26.00 -34.37 -39.84
CA TYR A 551 24.75 -35.14 -39.84
C TYR A 551 23.51 -34.26 -40.03
N PHE A 552 23.54 -33.02 -39.55
CA PHE A 552 22.44 -32.06 -39.73
C PHE A 552 22.27 -31.70 -41.21
N ASP A 553 23.37 -31.60 -41.96
CA ASP A 553 23.33 -31.34 -43.40
C ASP A 553 22.74 -32.49 -44.22
N LYS A 554 22.73 -33.71 -43.68
CA LYS A 554 22.07 -34.86 -44.30
C LYS A 554 20.56 -34.89 -44.09
N LEU A 555 20.02 -34.07 -43.20
CA LEU A 555 18.58 -34.00 -42.94
C LEU A 555 17.86 -33.27 -44.06
N THR A 556 16.67 -33.77 -44.41
CA THR A 556 15.71 -33.07 -45.27
C THR A 556 15.24 -31.77 -44.59
N THR A 557 14.68 -30.83 -45.37
CA THR A 557 14.15 -29.57 -44.82
C THR A 557 13.09 -29.82 -43.74
N GLU A 558 12.22 -30.82 -43.93
CA GLU A 558 11.19 -31.17 -42.95
C GLU A 558 11.80 -31.72 -41.66
N GLU A 559 12.77 -32.63 -41.75
CA GLU A 559 13.47 -33.18 -40.58
C GLU A 559 14.27 -32.11 -39.84
N ARG A 560 14.88 -31.14 -40.54
CA ARG A 560 15.58 -30.01 -39.89
C ARG A 560 14.61 -29.15 -39.10
N GLU A 561 13.44 -28.84 -39.66
CA GLU A 561 12.43 -28.02 -38.99
C GLU A 561 11.79 -28.77 -37.82
N GLU A 562 11.59 -30.08 -37.92
CA GLU A 562 11.14 -30.91 -36.81
C GLU A 562 12.21 -31.00 -35.69
N PHE A 563 13.46 -31.29 -36.05
CA PHE A 563 14.56 -31.42 -35.10
C PHE A 563 14.77 -30.15 -34.27
N LYS A 564 14.67 -28.97 -34.90
CA LYS A 564 14.76 -27.68 -34.20
C LYS A 564 13.69 -27.50 -33.12
N ARG A 565 12.52 -28.12 -33.26
CA ARG A 565 11.44 -28.05 -32.26
C ARG A 565 11.68 -28.94 -31.05
N TYR A 566 12.59 -29.91 -31.15
CA TYR A 566 12.91 -30.76 -30.00
C TYR A 566 13.76 -30.00 -28.98
N PRO A 567 13.51 -30.16 -27.67
CA PRO A 567 14.26 -29.46 -26.63
C PRO A 567 15.77 -29.71 -26.69
N ILE A 568 16.21 -30.84 -27.24
CA ILE A 568 17.64 -31.17 -27.33
C ILE A 568 18.43 -30.10 -28.10
N SER A 569 17.80 -29.38 -29.04
CA SER A 569 18.42 -28.28 -29.79
C SER A 569 18.81 -27.10 -28.89
N ASN A 570 18.05 -26.86 -27.80
CA ASN A 570 18.26 -25.77 -26.85
C ASN A 570 19.50 -25.96 -25.95
N ILE A 571 20.05 -27.18 -25.85
CA ILE A 571 21.25 -27.44 -25.05
C ILE A 571 22.49 -26.80 -25.68
N SER A 572 22.45 -26.52 -26.99
CA SER A 572 23.65 -26.15 -27.74
C SER A 572 23.95 -24.64 -27.63
N ASN A 573 25.17 -24.31 -27.19
CA ASN A 573 25.83 -23.04 -27.51
C ASN A 573 26.30 -22.97 -28.99
N LEU A 574 25.89 -23.92 -29.84
CA LEU A 574 26.42 -24.16 -31.18
C LEU A 574 25.61 -23.48 -32.29
N GLN A 575 24.45 -22.89 -31.96
CA GLN A 575 23.62 -22.08 -32.86
C GLN A 575 23.97 -20.58 -32.86
N LYS A 576 25.06 -20.17 -32.17
CA LYS A 576 25.65 -18.83 -32.29
C LYS A 576 26.91 -18.84 -33.13
#